data_AF-A0A967LHU7-F1
#
_entry.id   AF-A0A967LHU7-F1
#
_cell.length_a   1.000
_cell.length_b   1.000
_cell.length_c   1.000
_cell.angle_alpha   90.00
_cell.angle_beta   90.00
_cell.angle_gamma   90.00
#
_symmetry.space_group_name_H-M   'P 1'
#
loop_
_entity.id
_entity.type
_entity.pdbx_description
1 polymer ?
#
loop_
_entity_poly.entity_id
_entity_poly.type
_entity_poly.pdbx_seq_one_letter_code
_entity_poly.pdbx_strand_id
1 'polypeptide(L)'
;MTEETAKAMSDEAVIYLVFEPGFSTREFITDVSGRGVGLDVVKANLDQVKGNLSFSSELGTGTELVLRLPLSMAIFTGLMVECSHNIYVLPQHYVAEVLRISPKDIIEEMGREVIRLRDESIPLASLANFLDLEHQAKLAKRLTVLVLSFREQTMGLLIDRIHGLQEVV
;
A
#
# COMPACT_ATOMS: atom_id res chain seq x y z
N MET A 1 -13.63 15.69 23.45
CA MET A 1 -13.16 17.07 23.17
C MET A 1 -13.30 17.88 24.44
N THR A 2 -12.28 18.65 24.84
CA THR A 2 -12.36 19.56 26.01
C THR A 2 -12.93 20.92 25.58
N GLU A 3 -13.49 21.66 26.53
CA GLU A 3 -14.12 22.98 26.26
C GLU A 3 -13.11 24.01 25.72
N GLU A 4 -11.86 23.97 26.21
CA GLU A 4 -10.77 24.82 25.69
C GLU A 4 -10.43 24.50 24.24
N THR A 5 -10.38 23.22 23.86
CA THR A 5 -10.12 22.83 22.47
C THR A 5 -11.24 23.30 21.55
N ALA A 6 -12.50 23.21 21.98
CA ALA A 6 -13.65 23.64 21.18
C ALA A 6 -13.64 25.15 20.89
N LYS A 7 -13.28 25.98 21.89
CA LYS A 7 -13.22 27.45 21.73
C LYS A 7 -12.08 27.92 20.83
N ALA A 8 -11.05 27.09 20.64
CA ALA A 8 -9.88 27.41 19.82
C ALA A 8 -10.03 26.98 18.34
N MET A 9 -11.11 26.29 17.97
CA MET A 9 -11.33 25.82 16.60
C MET A 9 -11.77 26.96 15.68
N SER A 10 -11.27 26.96 14.44
CA SER A 10 -11.83 27.80 13.38
C SER A 10 -13.20 27.27 12.96
N ASP A 11 -14.03 28.14 12.38
CA ASP A 11 -15.34 27.74 11.84
C ASP A 11 -15.19 26.57 10.86
N GLU A 12 -14.18 26.60 9.99
CA GLU A 12 -13.85 25.49 9.08
C GLU A 12 -13.59 24.19 9.85
N ALA A 13 -12.76 24.22 10.90
CA ALA A 13 -12.48 23.02 11.69
C ALA A 13 -13.73 22.48 12.42
N VAL A 14 -14.60 23.37 12.92
CA VAL A 14 -15.85 22.99 13.59
C VAL A 14 -16.78 22.26 12.63
N ILE A 15 -16.93 22.81 11.42
CA ILE A 15 -17.85 22.27 10.41
C ILE A 15 -17.38 20.86 9.96
N TYR A 16 -16.08 20.56 9.99
CA TYR A 16 -15.56 19.22 9.66
C TYR A 16 -15.77 18.15 10.74
N LEU A 17 -16.22 18.51 11.95
CA LEU A 17 -16.58 17.53 12.99
C LEU A 17 -17.71 16.58 12.55
N VAL A 18 -18.52 16.98 11.56
CA VAL A 18 -19.57 16.12 11.00
C VAL A 18 -19.04 14.83 10.36
N PHE A 19 -17.73 14.79 10.04
CA PHE A 19 -17.05 13.61 9.49
C PHE A 19 -16.42 12.73 10.57
N GLU A 20 -16.49 13.11 11.85
CA GLU A 20 -15.99 12.28 12.94
C GLU A 20 -16.88 11.06 13.14
N PRO A 21 -16.30 9.87 13.43
CA PRO A 21 -17.07 8.66 13.64
C PRO A 21 -18.14 8.84 14.73
N GLY A 22 -19.38 8.50 14.39
CA GLY A 22 -20.50 8.57 15.33
C GLY A 22 -20.98 9.99 15.67
N PHE A 23 -20.44 11.05 15.04
CA PHE A 23 -20.99 12.39 15.19
C PHE A 23 -22.34 12.50 14.46
N SER A 24 -23.43 12.61 15.22
CA SER A 24 -24.78 12.77 14.68
C SER A 24 -25.66 13.53 15.65
N THR A 25 -26.62 14.28 15.12
CA THR A 25 -27.68 14.93 15.89
C THR A 25 -28.90 14.02 16.11
N ARG A 26 -28.85 12.77 15.63
CA ARG A 26 -29.97 11.82 15.78
C ARG A 26 -30.00 11.21 17.18
N GLU A 27 -31.13 11.41 17.87
CA GLU A 27 -31.46 10.69 19.11
C GLU A 27 -31.98 9.26 18.84
N PHE A 28 -32.59 9.00 17.66
CA PHE A 28 -33.18 7.71 17.30
C PHE A 28 -32.84 7.29 15.86
N ILE A 29 -32.69 5.98 15.66
CA ILE A 29 -32.52 5.34 14.35
C ILE A 29 -33.91 5.15 13.74
N THR A 30 -34.16 5.67 12.53
CA THR A 30 -35.43 5.48 11.81
C THR A 30 -35.21 4.80 10.46
N ASP A 31 -36.06 3.81 10.15
CA ASP A 31 -35.91 2.94 8.98
C ASP A 31 -36.07 3.65 7.62
N VAL A 32 -36.62 4.86 7.61
CA VAL A 32 -36.97 5.58 6.37
C VAL A 32 -35.78 6.39 5.78
N SER A 33 -34.66 6.51 6.51
CA SER A 33 -33.37 7.02 5.95
C SER A 33 -32.38 5.89 5.59
N GLY A 34 -32.78 4.64 5.78
CA GLY A 34 -32.52 3.53 4.87
C GLY A 34 -31.13 2.90 4.73
N ARG A 35 -30.02 3.50 5.20
CA ARG A 35 -28.72 2.77 5.31
C ARG A 35 -27.85 3.12 6.53
N GLY A 36 -28.20 4.13 7.32
CA GLY A 36 -27.39 4.51 8.49
C GLY A 36 -25.97 4.98 8.16
N VAL A 37 -25.72 5.40 6.91
CA VAL A 37 -24.40 5.84 6.44
C VAL A 37 -24.20 7.29 6.87
N GLY A 38 -23.39 7.50 7.89
CA GLY A 38 -22.96 8.83 8.32
C GLY A 38 -21.96 9.45 7.33
N LEU A 39 -21.68 10.74 7.50
CA LEU A 39 -20.69 11.44 6.70
C LEU A 39 -19.26 10.91 6.94
N ASP A 40 -19.02 10.33 8.10
CA ASP A 40 -17.83 9.52 8.43
C ASP A 40 -17.62 8.37 7.44
N VAL A 41 -18.68 7.60 7.15
CA VAL A 41 -18.64 6.49 6.18
C VAL A 41 -18.49 6.99 4.75
N VAL A 42 -19.11 8.13 4.41
CA VAL A 42 -18.92 8.76 3.09
C VAL A 42 -17.46 9.16 2.88
N LYS A 43 -16.84 9.82 3.89
CA LYS A 43 -15.43 10.19 3.86
C LYS A 43 -14.52 8.97 3.74
N ALA A 44 -14.74 7.95 4.57
CA ALA A 44 -13.96 6.72 4.53
C ALA A 44 -14.02 6.01 3.15
N ASN A 45 -15.20 5.96 2.52
CA ASN A 45 -15.36 5.39 1.19
C ASN A 45 -14.66 6.23 0.12
N LEU A 46 -14.66 7.56 0.23
CA LEU A 46 -13.92 8.43 -0.68
C LEU A 46 -12.40 8.24 -0.54
N ASP A 47 -11.89 8.12 0.68
CA ASP A 47 -10.47 7.91 0.93
C ASP A 47 -9.99 6.56 0.34
N GLN A 48 -10.81 5.50 0.42
CA GLN A 48 -10.51 4.20 -0.19
C GLN A 48 -10.30 4.28 -1.71
N VAL A 49 -11.09 5.11 -2.40
CA VAL A 49 -10.97 5.32 -3.84
C VAL A 49 -10.01 6.46 -4.20
N LYS A 50 -9.21 6.92 -3.23
CA LYS A 50 -8.29 8.08 -3.35
C LYS A 50 -8.99 9.33 -3.89
N GLY A 51 -10.27 9.49 -3.54
CA GLY A 51 -11.06 10.68 -3.79
C GLY A 51 -10.76 11.80 -2.80
N ASN A 52 -11.35 12.96 -3.03
CA ASN A 52 -11.28 14.12 -2.14
C ASN A 52 -12.70 14.66 -1.90
N LEU A 53 -12.94 15.13 -0.67
CA LEU A 53 -14.20 15.70 -0.24
C LEU A 53 -13.95 17.13 0.24
N SER A 54 -14.69 18.10 -0.28
CA SER A 54 -14.73 19.46 0.26
C SER A 54 -16.13 19.80 0.76
N PHE A 55 -16.19 20.43 1.93
CA PHE A 55 -17.43 20.76 2.61
C PHE A 55 -17.48 22.24 2.96
N SER A 56 -18.56 22.91 2.59
CA SER A 56 -18.84 24.30 2.96
C SER A 56 -20.28 24.41 3.47
N SER A 57 -20.49 25.15 4.54
CA SER A 57 -21.82 25.35 5.12
C SER A 57 -21.92 26.72 5.74
N GLU A 58 -22.95 27.46 5.36
CA GLU A 58 -23.24 28.78 5.92
C GLU A 58 -24.72 28.84 6.34
N LEU A 59 -24.96 29.29 7.57
CA LEU A 59 -26.30 29.34 8.13
C LEU A 59 -27.18 30.30 7.31
N GLY A 60 -28.33 29.81 6.84
CA GLY A 60 -29.25 30.59 6.03
C GLY A 60 -28.94 30.60 4.53
N THR A 61 -27.72 30.22 4.12
CA THR A 61 -27.32 30.08 2.71
C THR A 61 -27.42 28.62 2.25
N GLY A 62 -27.16 27.67 3.14
CA GLY A 62 -27.23 26.24 2.89
C GLY A 62 -25.89 25.53 3.08
N THR A 63 -25.79 24.32 2.55
CA THR A 63 -24.65 23.43 2.71
C THR A 63 -24.28 22.83 1.36
N GLU A 64 -23.00 22.90 0.99
CA GLU A 64 -22.45 22.30 -0.22
C GLU A 64 -21.41 21.23 0.14
N LEU A 65 -21.53 20.08 -0.53
CA LEU A 65 -20.60 18.97 -0.44
C LEU A 65 -20.12 18.63 -1.85
N VAL A 66 -18.83 18.79 -2.11
CA VAL A 66 -18.22 18.46 -3.41
C VAL A 66 -17.35 17.22 -3.27
N LEU A 67 -17.72 16.18 -4.00
CA LEU A 67 -17.01 14.91 -4.06
C LEU A 67 -16.19 14.85 -5.35
N ARG A 68 -14.88 14.69 -5.25
CA ARG A 68 -13.97 14.54 -6.38
C ARG A 68 -13.41 13.13 -6.37
N LEU A 69 -13.72 12.38 -7.42
CA LEU A 69 -13.20 11.04 -7.62
C LEU A 69 -12.12 11.10 -8.71
N PRO A 70 -10.97 10.42 -8.54
CA PRO A 70 -10.01 10.30 -9.62
C PRO A 70 -10.66 9.59 -10.82
N LEU A 71 -10.44 10.11 -12.03
CA LEU A 71 -11.00 9.52 -13.26
C LEU A 71 -10.52 8.07 -13.48
N SER A 72 -9.36 7.72 -12.93
CA SER A 72 -8.79 6.38 -12.94
C SER A 72 -8.29 6.01 -11.55
N MET A 73 -8.70 4.85 -11.03
CA MET A 73 -7.92 4.17 -9.98
C MET A 73 -6.58 3.74 -10.59
N ALA A 74 -5.49 3.93 -9.85
CA ALA A 74 -4.14 3.62 -10.35
C ALA A 74 -3.93 2.10 -10.39
N ILE A 75 -4.36 1.48 -11.48
CA ILE A 75 -4.12 0.06 -11.75
C ILE A 75 -2.66 -0.10 -12.15
N PHE A 76 -1.96 -1.04 -11.53
CA PHE A 76 -0.65 -1.47 -12.00
C PHE A 76 -0.57 -2.98 -12.06
N THR A 77 0.21 -3.49 -13.01
CA THR A 77 0.51 -4.92 -13.08
C THR A 77 1.58 -5.24 -12.05
N GLY A 78 1.25 -6.14 -11.12
CA GLY A 78 2.14 -6.64 -10.09
C GLY A 78 2.57 -8.09 -10.37
N LEU A 79 3.82 -8.41 -10.06
CA LEU A 79 4.33 -9.78 -9.98
C LEU A 79 4.05 -10.32 -8.58
N MET A 80 3.26 -11.39 -8.50
CA MET A 80 2.97 -12.11 -7.26
C MET A 80 4.10 -13.07 -6.91
N VAL A 81 4.63 -12.89 -5.71
CA VAL A 81 5.77 -13.65 -5.19
C VAL A 81 5.42 -14.22 -3.82
N GLU A 82 5.94 -15.40 -3.49
CA GLU A 82 5.79 -15.98 -2.17
C GLU A 82 7.09 -15.83 -1.38
N CYS A 83 6.95 -15.50 -0.09
CA CYS A 83 8.04 -15.53 0.87
C CYS A 83 7.49 -15.91 2.24
N SER A 84 8.08 -16.92 2.89
CA SER A 84 7.65 -17.44 4.19
C SER A 84 6.15 -17.73 4.25
N HIS A 85 5.63 -18.41 3.22
CA HIS A 85 4.20 -18.79 3.06
C HIS A 85 3.21 -17.64 2.87
N ASN A 86 3.68 -16.40 2.74
CA ASN A 86 2.84 -15.24 2.44
C ASN A 86 3.05 -14.80 0.99
N ILE A 87 1.97 -14.29 0.37
CA ILE A 87 2.02 -13.75 -0.99
C ILE A 87 2.19 -12.23 -0.90
N TYR A 88 3.19 -11.74 -1.62
CA TYR A 88 3.49 -10.32 -1.80
C TYR A 88 3.36 -9.95 -3.28
N VAL A 89 3.16 -8.66 -3.53
CA VAL A 89 3.08 -8.11 -4.89
C VAL A 89 4.18 -7.08 -5.08
N LEU A 90 4.98 -7.26 -6.14
CA LEU A 90 6.00 -6.31 -6.57
C LEU A 90 5.54 -5.65 -7.89
N PRO A 91 5.69 -4.34 -8.08
CA PRO A 91 5.39 -3.72 -9.37
C PRO A 91 6.22 -4.36 -10.50
N GLN A 92 5.57 -4.86 -11.55
CA GLN A 92 6.24 -5.60 -12.62
C GLN A 92 7.34 -4.76 -13.29
N HIS A 93 7.13 -3.45 -13.43
CA HIS A 93 8.06 -2.56 -14.13
C HIS A 93 9.42 -2.41 -13.43
N TYR A 94 9.55 -2.80 -12.16
CA TYR A 94 10.85 -2.87 -11.49
C TYR A 94 11.56 -4.21 -11.69
N VAL A 95 10.87 -5.24 -12.20
CA VAL A 95 11.46 -6.57 -12.39
C VAL A 95 12.13 -6.63 -13.76
N ALA A 96 13.46 -6.61 -13.78
CA ALA A 96 14.25 -6.71 -15.00
C ALA A 96 14.27 -8.16 -15.53
N GLU A 97 14.55 -9.13 -14.65
CA GLU A 97 14.52 -10.55 -14.99
C GLU A 97 14.38 -11.47 -13.77
N VAL A 98 14.05 -12.74 -14.02
CA VAL A 98 13.93 -13.79 -13.00
C VAL A 98 15.02 -14.82 -13.22
N LEU A 99 15.82 -15.06 -12.18
CA LEU A 99 16.92 -16.02 -12.21
C LEU A 99 16.64 -17.20 -11.29
N ARG A 100 17.11 -18.37 -11.71
CA ARG A 100 17.24 -19.54 -10.85
C ARG A 100 18.71 -19.90 -10.71
N ILE A 101 19.27 -19.63 -9.54
CA ILE A 101 20.69 -19.82 -9.26
C ILE A 101 20.92 -20.98 -8.30
N SER A 102 22.11 -21.55 -8.30
CA SER A 102 22.60 -22.43 -7.24
C SER A 102 23.12 -21.57 -6.08
N PRO A 103 23.03 -22.03 -4.82
CA PRO A 103 23.73 -21.39 -3.70
C PRO A 103 25.25 -21.23 -3.92
N LYS A 104 25.84 -22.06 -4.80
CA LYS A 104 27.26 -21.97 -5.18
C LYS A 104 27.60 -20.79 -6.08
N ASP A 105 26.60 -20.20 -6.72
CA ASP A 105 26.77 -19.05 -7.61
C ASP A 105 26.81 -17.72 -6.81
N ILE A 106 26.49 -17.78 -5.51
CA ILE A 106 26.58 -16.67 -4.57
C ILE A 106 28.03 -16.55 -4.10
N ILE A 107 28.59 -15.35 -4.25
CA ILE A 107 29.93 -15.00 -3.79
C ILE A 107 29.83 -13.82 -2.83
N GLU A 108 30.82 -13.68 -1.95
CA GLU A 108 30.91 -12.54 -1.05
C GLU A 108 31.89 -11.51 -1.61
N GLU A 109 31.42 -10.29 -1.88
CA GLU A 109 32.25 -9.15 -2.32
C GLU A 109 32.00 -7.97 -1.37
N MET A 110 33.07 -7.44 -0.75
CA MET A 110 33.00 -6.31 0.21
C MET A 110 32.00 -6.52 1.36
N GLY A 111 31.89 -7.75 1.88
CA GLY A 111 30.99 -8.10 2.99
C GLY A 111 29.52 -8.17 2.60
N ARG A 112 29.20 -8.28 1.30
CA ARG A 112 27.84 -8.48 0.79
C ARG A 112 27.79 -9.71 -0.10
N GLU A 113 26.71 -10.46 0.00
CA GLU A 113 26.39 -11.52 -0.95
C GLU A 113 26.03 -10.90 -2.29
N VAL A 114 26.68 -11.35 -3.36
CA VAL A 114 26.45 -10.91 -4.73
C VAL A 114 26.37 -12.12 -5.66
N ILE A 115 25.77 -11.93 -6.83
CA ILE A 115 25.87 -12.87 -7.95
C ILE A 115 26.50 -12.16 -9.15
N ARG A 116 27.27 -12.90 -9.95
CA ARG A 116 27.75 -12.41 -11.24
C ARG A 116 26.72 -12.72 -12.31
N LEU A 117 26.07 -11.69 -12.81
CA LEU A 117 25.18 -11.79 -13.95
C LEU A 117 25.86 -11.11 -15.13
N ARG A 118 26.30 -11.94 -16.10
CA ARG A 118 27.15 -11.48 -17.22
C ARG A 118 28.45 -10.90 -16.65
N ASP A 119 28.69 -9.61 -16.79
CA ASP A 119 29.89 -8.92 -16.31
C ASP A 119 29.59 -7.93 -15.15
N GLU A 120 28.38 -7.99 -14.56
CA GLU A 120 27.97 -7.13 -13.46
C GLU A 120 27.79 -7.92 -12.16
N SER A 121 28.32 -7.38 -11.06
CA SER A 121 28.05 -7.88 -9.69
C SER A 121 26.73 -7.32 -9.20
N ILE A 122 25.73 -8.18 -9.05
CA ILE A 122 24.41 -7.81 -8.53
C ILE A 122 24.34 -8.15 -7.05
N PRO A 123 24.13 -7.17 -6.15
CA PRO A 123 23.97 -7.42 -4.73
C PRO A 123 22.68 -8.19 -4.46
N LEU A 124 22.76 -9.18 -3.58
CA LEU A 124 21.62 -9.95 -3.11
C LEU A 124 21.07 -9.38 -1.81
N ALA A 125 19.74 -9.37 -1.71
CA ALA A 125 18.99 -9.15 -0.49
C ALA A 125 17.93 -10.24 -0.35
N SER A 126 17.60 -10.60 0.88
CA SER A 126 16.50 -11.53 1.16
C SER A 126 15.22 -10.76 1.48
N LEU A 127 14.11 -11.11 0.81
CA LEU A 127 12.81 -10.54 1.11
C LEU A 127 12.37 -10.88 2.55
N ALA A 128 12.69 -12.08 3.03
CA ALA A 128 12.40 -12.50 4.40
C ALA A 128 13.13 -11.60 5.41
N ASN A 129 14.42 -11.30 5.18
CA ASN A 129 15.18 -10.42 6.06
C ASN A 129 14.67 -8.97 6.00
N PHE A 130 14.29 -8.49 4.82
CA PHE A 130 13.74 -7.14 4.65
C PHE A 130 12.41 -6.95 5.40
N LEU A 131 11.60 -8.00 5.47
CA LEU A 131 10.29 -8.00 6.12
C LEU A 131 10.33 -8.53 7.57
N ASP A 132 11.52 -8.79 8.12
CA ASP A 132 11.74 -9.36 9.45
C ASP A 132 10.93 -10.65 9.70
N LEU A 133 10.89 -11.52 8.68
CA LEU A 133 10.17 -12.79 8.71
C LEU A 133 11.08 -13.91 9.18
N GLU A 134 10.49 -14.91 9.84
CA GLU A 134 11.21 -16.14 10.18
C GLU A 134 11.80 -16.78 8.92
N HIS A 135 13.12 -16.95 8.96
CA HIS A 135 13.86 -17.59 7.88
C HIS A 135 13.59 -19.09 7.95
N GLN A 136 12.83 -19.60 6.99
CA GLN A 136 12.86 -21.04 6.77
C GLN A 136 14.11 -21.35 5.99
N ALA A 137 15.11 -21.92 6.67
CA ALA A 137 16.29 -22.50 6.04
C ALA A 137 15.89 -23.70 5.18
N LYS A 138 15.28 -23.45 4.02
CA LYS A 138 15.13 -24.48 2.99
C LYS A 138 16.50 -24.63 2.35
N LEU A 139 17.12 -25.81 2.54
CA LEU A 139 18.22 -26.31 1.70
C LEU A 139 17.69 -26.55 0.26
N ALA A 140 17.27 -25.48 -0.40
CA ALA A 140 16.79 -25.52 -1.76
C ALA A 140 18.01 -25.68 -2.68
N LYS A 141 17.97 -26.70 -3.55
CA LYS A 141 19.02 -26.93 -4.55
C LYS A 141 19.15 -25.77 -5.55
N ARG A 142 18.10 -24.96 -5.68
CA ARG A 142 18.06 -23.74 -6.49
C ARG A 142 17.29 -22.66 -5.74
N LEU A 143 17.81 -21.44 -5.79
CA LEU A 143 17.21 -20.24 -5.24
C LEU A 143 16.55 -19.45 -6.38
N THR A 144 15.41 -18.81 -6.09
CA THR A 144 14.74 -17.91 -7.03
C THR A 144 15.14 -16.48 -6.68
N VAL A 145 15.72 -15.76 -7.64
CA VAL A 145 16.14 -14.36 -7.50
C VAL A 145 15.37 -13.50 -8.48
N LEU A 146 14.73 -12.45 -7.98
CA LEU A 146 14.19 -11.38 -8.80
C LEU A 146 15.24 -10.29 -8.96
N VAL A 147 15.66 -10.04 -10.19
CA VAL A 147 16.53 -8.89 -10.47
C VAL A 147 15.63 -7.68 -10.58
N LEU A 148 15.72 -6.82 -9.56
CA LEU A 148 15.03 -5.55 -9.51
C LEU A 148 15.94 -4.45 -10.06
N SER A 149 15.40 -3.57 -10.89
CA SER A 149 16.09 -2.41 -11.41
C SER A 149 15.29 -1.14 -11.13
N PHE A 150 15.96 -0.15 -10.56
CA PHE A 150 15.42 1.18 -10.35
C PHE A 150 16.48 2.22 -10.70
N ARG A 151 16.20 3.01 -11.75
CA ARG A 151 17.15 3.96 -12.32
C ARG A 151 18.42 3.23 -12.79
N GLU A 152 19.58 3.59 -12.28
CA GLU A 152 20.88 2.96 -12.61
C GLU A 152 21.32 1.94 -11.54
N GLN A 153 20.43 1.56 -10.63
CA GLN A 153 20.73 0.59 -9.57
C GLN A 153 19.99 -0.72 -9.82
N THR A 154 20.70 -1.83 -9.61
CA THR A 154 20.19 -3.19 -9.76
C THR A 154 20.44 -3.97 -8.48
N MET A 155 19.47 -4.79 -8.06
CA MET A 155 19.57 -5.64 -6.88
C MET A 155 18.82 -6.95 -7.11
N GLY A 156 19.38 -8.07 -6.65
CA GLY A 156 18.72 -9.36 -6.63
C GLY A 156 17.95 -9.55 -5.33
N LEU A 157 16.66 -9.85 -5.41
CA LEU A 157 15.80 -10.14 -4.28
C LEU A 157 15.51 -11.65 -4.23
N LEU A 158 15.98 -12.32 -3.18
CA LEU A 158 15.69 -13.74 -2.93
C LEU A 158 14.25 -13.91 -2.46
N ILE A 159 13.53 -14.83 -3.12
CA ILE A 159 12.15 -15.19 -2.84
C ILE A 159 11.96 -16.71 -2.89
N ASP A 160 10.85 -17.23 -2.35
CA ASP A 160 10.58 -18.66 -2.37
C ASP A 160 10.11 -19.12 -3.77
N ARG A 161 9.12 -18.41 -4.32
CA ARG A 161 8.50 -18.76 -5.62
C ARG A 161 7.74 -17.58 -6.22
N ILE A 162 7.42 -17.72 -7.51
CA ILE A 162 6.61 -16.79 -8.28
C ILE A 162 5.28 -17.46 -8.63
N HIS A 163 4.19 -16.73 -8.48
CA HIS A 163 2.85 -17.18 -8.82
C HIS A 163 2.39 -16.69 -10.19
N GLY A 164 2.78 -15.47 -10.59
CA GLY A 164 2.44 -14.90 -11.89
C GLY A 164 2.20 -13.40 -11.84
N LEU A 165 1.67 -12.84 -12.92
CA LEU A 165 1.28 -11.43 -12.99
C LEU A 165 -0.20 -11.27 -12.63
N GLN A 166 -0.54 -10.19 -11.93
CA GLN A 166 -1.91 -9.81 -11.61
C GLN A 166 -2.07 -8.29 -11.65
N GLU A 167 -3.21 -7.83 -12.16
CA GLU A 167 -3.60 -6.43 -12.05
C GLU A 167 -4.07 -6.14 -10.62
N VAL A 168 -3.47 -5.13 -10.00
CA VAL A 168 -3.82 -4.66 -8.67
C VAL A 168 -4.49 -3.30 -8.79
N VAL A 169 -5.65 -3.17 -8.13
CA VAL A 169 -6.53 -1.99 -8.15
C VAL A 169 -6.35 -1.16 -6.89
#